data_AF-A0A965LJV4-F1
#
_entry.id   AF-A0A965LJV4-F1
#
_cell.length_a   1.000
_cell.length_b   1.000
_cell.length_c   1.000
_cell.angle_alpha   90.00
_cell.angle_beta   90.00
_cell.angle_gamma   90.00
#
_symmetry.space_group_name_H-M   'P 1'
#
loop_
_entity.id
_entity.type
_entity.pdbx_description
1 polymer ?
#
loop_
_entity_poly.entity_id
_entity_poly.type
_entity_poly.pdbx_seq_one_letter_code
_entity_poly.pdbx_strand_id
1 'polypeptide(L)'
;GDVAKKSDKPAKASNEYLGSNAKKFVIFPGSSLAKKPPTAVMSAELVETSRVFARMNAAINPEWAEALAGDLVKRSFSEPHWEKSQGSVVAYERVMLFGVPIVVSRRMQYSRLDMKLCRELFIRHALVQGEWDSIKAFDKANRELLKKLEDVAANSKKPQYTPDEDDVFRFYDARIPAEVVSTRSFEGWWRKAERETPNLLTMTREDLLPQESDKRIDLPSQWIFGEQNYKLEYKYHPGELEDGLTVLIPLGDLPNTSRDAFDWLVPELRTELIAELIRTLPKHIRKYVVPAADWSKKALATLPDNPTEPILETVAKTLRTLSGTHMLPTDFNLEQLPTSLRMTYKLISEPGATLGVSLSVDELKQSFAPESALVESSDAKSLASDSDYLKLKDQFVSEVTSQVISPVSAFSEGLSKEDKLVILAAGYRNVQDFVDDVITAVIEGLIEGKGISSLNAGEIAAQVSQGLLEECSRCL
;
A
#
# COMPACT_ATOMS: atom_id res chain seq x y z
N GLY A 1 -29.74 -46.67 26.16
CA GLY A 1 -30.21 -46.72 24.76
C GLY A 1 -29.06 -46.29 23.90
N ASP A 2 -28.27 -47.26 23.46
CA ASP A 2 -27.16 -47.05 22.52
C ASP A 2 -27.73 -46.66 21.16
N VAL A 3 -27.37 -45.48 20.66
CA VAL A 3 -27.55 -45.12 19.26
C VAL A 3 -26.18 -45.17 18.62
N ALA A 4 -25.86 -46.34 18.05
CA ALA A 4 -24.68 -46.55 17.23
C ALA A 4 -24.72 -45.58 16.03
N LYS A 5 -23.69 -44.73 15.92
CA LYS A 5 -23.39 -43.96 14.70
C LYS A 5 -23.18 -44.94 13.55
N LYS A 6 -24.07 -44.90 12.56
CA LYS A 6 -23.85 -45.53 11.25
C LYS A 6 -22.53 -45.01 10.69
N SER A 7 -21.63 -45.94 10.41
CA SER A 7 -20.40 -45.69 9.67
C SER A 7 -20.75 -45.18 8.26
N ASP A 8 -20.21 -44.01 7.91
CA ASP A 8 -20.17 -43.55 6.53
C ASP A 8 -19.37 -44.57 5.71
N LYS A 9 -20.04 -45.27 4.80
CA LYS A 9 -19.35 -45.99 3.73
C LYS A 9 -18.68 -44.94 2.83
N PRO A 10 -17.37 -45.06 2.55
CA PRO A 10 -16.73 -44.14 1.61
C PRO A 10 -17.41 -44.26 0.25
N ALA A 11 -17.77 -43.11 -0.33
CA ALA A 11 -18.28 -43.03 -1.69
C ALA A 11 -17.31 -43.76 -2.64
N LYS A 12 -17.84 -44.60 -3.53
CA LYS A 12 -17.04 -45.29 -4.56
C LYS A 12 -16.29 -44.22 -5.36
N ALA A 13 -14.98 -44.12 -5.16
CA ALA A 13 -14.10 -43.35 -6.03
C ALA A 13 -14.34 -43.81 -7.47
N SER A 14 -14.52 -42.88 -8.41
CA SER A 14 -14.63 -43.22 -9.82
C SER A 14 -13.36 -43.96 -10.25
N ASN A 15 -13.48 -45.16 -10.83
CA ASN A 15 -12.36 -45.95 -11.37
C ASN A 15 -11.75 -45.33 -12.67
N GLU A 16 -11.77 -44.00 -12.78
CA GLU A 16 -11.26 -43.23 -13.91
C GLU A 16 -9.86 -42.73 -13.60
N TYR A 17 -8.94 -42.98 -14.53
CA TYR A 17 -7.54 -42.58 -14.48
C TYR A 17 -7.28 -41.44 -15.44
N LEU A 18 -6.36 -40.54 -15.05
CA LEU A 18 -5.81 -39.50 -15.90
C LEU A 18 -4.52 -40.01 -16.56
N GLY A 19 -4.53 -40.08 -17.89
CA GLY A 19 -3.38 -40.43 -18.71
C GLY A 19 -2.77 -39.23 -19.42
N SER A 20 -1.70 -39.51 -20.15
CA SER A 20 -0.98 -38.56 -20.99
C SER A 20 -1.93 -37.79 -21.91
N ASN A 21 -1.65 -36.50 -22.11
CA ASN A 21 -2.47 -35.57 -22.89
C ASN A 21 -3.92 -35.46 -22.38
N ALA A 22 -4.10 -35.52 -21.07
CA ALA A 22 -5.39 -35.41 -20.37
C ALA A 22 -6.43 -36.47 -20.76
N LYS A 23 -6.00 -37.60 -21.35
CA LYS A 23 -6.90 -38.70 -21.71
C LYS A 23 -7.42 -39.37 -20.45
N LYS A 24 -8.74 -39.47 -20.33
CA LYS A 24 -9.39 -40.22 -19.26
C LYS A 24 -9.63 -41.66 -19.71
N PHE A 25 -9.30 -42.63 -18.86
CA PHE A 25 -9.48 -44.04 -19.17
C PHE A 25 -9.86 -44.84 -17.93
N VAL A 26 -10.38 -46.05 -18.14
CA VAL A 26 -10.67 -46.99 -17.05
C VAL A 26 -9.93 -48.31 -17.30
N ILE A 27 -9.55 -49.02 -16.23
CA ILE A 27 -8.95 -50.36 -16.37
C ILE A 27 -9.99 -51.31 -16.98
N PHE A 28 -9.60 -52.11 -17.99
CA PHE A 28 -10.49 -53.11 -18.59
C PHE A 28 -11.07 -54.07 -17.53
N PRO A 29 -12.40 -54.32 -17.50
CA PRO A 29 -13.04 -55.09 -16.42
C PRO A 29 -12.51 -56.51 -16.22
N GLY A 30 -11.97 -57.14 -17.28
CA GLY A 30 -11.35 -58.47 -17.21
C GLY A 30 -9.95 -58.49 -16.59
N SER A 31 -9.36 -57.32 -16.29
CA SER A 31 -8.05 -57.22 -15.66
C SER A 31 -8.09 -57.62 -14.18
N SER A 32 -7.04 -58.28 -13.69
CA SER A 32 -6.86 -58.53 -12.25
C SER A 32 -6.78 -57.23 -11.44
N LEU A 33 -6.20 -56.17 -12.03
CA LEU A 33 -6.10 -54.85 -11.41
C LEU A 33 -7.45 -54.11 -11.34
N ALA A 34 -8.47 -54.50 -12.13
CA ALA A 34 -9.79 -53.88 -12.04
C ALA A 34 -10.49 -54.19 -10.70
N LYS A 35 -10.16 -55.34 -10.07
CA LYS A 35 -10.71 -55.76 -8.77
C LYS A 35 -10.14 -54.96 -7.61
N LYS A 36 -8.87 -54.57 -7.71
CA LYS A 36 -8.14 -53.76 -6.73
C LYS A 36 -7.31 -52.70 -7.46
N PRO A 37 -7.95 -51.59 -7.90
CA PRO A 37 -7.28 -50.57 -8.70
C PRO A 37 -6.15 -49.91 -7.91
N PRO A 38 -4.90 -49.90 -8.41
CA PRO A 38 -3.80 -49.17 -7.79
C PRO A 38 -3.94 -47.66 -8.06
N THR A 39 -3.27 -46.82 -7.26
CA THR A 39 -3.31 -45.36 -7.42
C THR A 39 -2.77 -44.89 -8.77
N ALA A 40 -1.74 -45.56 -9.30
CA ALA A 40 -1.14 -45.25 -10.59
C ALA A 40 -0.87 -46.54 -11.39
N VAL A 41 -1.03 -46.46 -12.71
CA VAL A 41 -0.78 -47.56 -13.64
C VAL A 41 0.05 -47.10 -14.83
N MET A 42 0.90 -47.99 -15.31
CA MET A 42 1.40 -47.96 -16.68
C MET A 42 0.54 -48.90 -17.54
N SER A 43 0.13 -48.43 -18.71
CA SER A 43 -0.70 -49.19 -19.64
C SER A 43 0.01 -49.27 -20.98
N ALA A 44 0.12 -50.48 -21.55
CA ALA A 44 0.75 -50.63 -22.87
C ALA A 44 -0.14 -50.12 -24.00
N GLU A 45 -1.47 -50.22 -23.85
CA GLU A 45 -2.43 -49.77 -24.86
C GLU A 45 -3.71 -49.19 -24.25
N LEU A 46 -4.29 -48.21 -24.96
CA LEU A 46 -5.61 -47.66 -24.70
C LEU A 46 -6.51 -47.99 -25.90
N VAL A 47 -7.63 -48.67 -25.66
CA VAL A 47 -8.57 -49.11 -26.69
C VAL A 47 -9.92 -48.44 -26.47
N GLU A 48 -10.40 -47.71 -27.47
CA GLU A 48 -11.69 -47.03 -27.43
C GLU A 48 -12.79 -47.94 -27.97
N THR A 49 -13.82 -48.19 -27.16
CA THR A 49 -15.02 -48.95 -27.54
C THR A 49 -16.27 -48.24 -27.03
N SER A 50 -16.89 -48.72 -25.94
CA SER A 50 -17.94 -47.98 -25.23
C SER A 50 -17.37 -46.90 -24.30
N ARG A 51 -16.14 -47.11 -23.82
CA ARG A 51 -15.30 -46.16 -23.09
C ARG A 51 -13.84 -46.41 -23.51
N VAL A 52 -12.94 -45.50 -23.14
CA VAL A 52 -11.50 -45.74 -23.30
C VAL A 52 -11.03 -46.72 -22.22
N PHE A 53 -10.67 -47.93 -22.63
CA PHE A 53 -10.19 -48.99 -21.74
C PHE A 53 -8.68 -49.17 -21.84
N ALA A 54 -8.00 -49.21 -20.70
CA ALA A 54 -6.60 -49.55 -20.63
C ALA A 54 -6.38 -51.05 -20.49
N ARG A 55 -5.47 -51.60 -21.28
CA ARG A 55 -5.09 -53.03 -21.29
C ARG A 55 -3.59 -53.20 -21.09
N MET A 56 -3.19 -54.41 -20.69
CA MET A 56 -1.80 -54.75 -20.32
C MET A 56 -1.24 -53.78 -19.27
N ASN A 57 -1.92 -53.71 -18.13
CA ASN A 57 -1.66 -52.73 -17.08
C ASN A 57 -0.69 -53.28 -16.02
N ALA A 58 0.21 -52.42 -15.55
CA ALA A 58 1.07 -52.68 -14.40
C ALA A 58 0.94 -51.55 -13.37
N ALA A 59 0.94 -51.88 -12.08
CA ALA A 59 0.99 -50.88 -11.01
C ALA A 59 2.39 -50.26 -10.94
N ILE A 60 2.47 -48.93 -10.78
CA ILE A 60 3.74 -48.19 -10.70
C ILE A 60 3.73 -47.19 -9.55
N ASN A 61 4.92 -46.80 -9.05
CA ASN A 61 5.08 -45.52 -8.36
C ASN A 61 5.44 -44.45 -9.41
N PRO A 62 4.66 -43.36 -9.56
CA PRO A 62 4.96 -42.28 -10.49
C PRO A 62 6.37 -41.67 -10.34
N GLU A 63 6.94 -41.68 -9.13
CA GLU A 63 8.30 -41.16 -8.87
C GLU A 63 9.38 -41.90 -9.68
N TRP A 64 9.15 -43.18 -10.01
CA TRP A 64 10.09 -43.94 -10.86
C TRP A 64 10.24 -43.34 -12.26
N ALA A 65 9.20 -42.69 -12.77
CA ALA A 65 9.22 -42.09 -14.09
C ALA A 65 10.10 -40.84 -14.15
N GLU A 66 10.33 -40.15 -13.05
CA GLU A 66 11.07 -38.88 -13.04
C GLU A 66 12.51 -39.06 -13.53
N ALA A 67 13.24 -40.03 -12.96
CA ALA A 67 14.63 -40.29 -13.34
C ALA A 67 14.77 -40.79 -14.79
N LEU A 68 13.75 -41.51 -15.29
CA LEU A 68 13.74 -42.07 -16.65
C LEU A 68 13.35 -41.03 -17.70
N ALA A 69 12.50 -40.06 -17.34
CA ALA A 69 11.95 -39.10 -18.28
C ALA A 69 12.93 -37.97 -18.65
N GLY A 70 13.95 -37.70 -17.84
CA GLY A 70 14.97 -36.69 -18.15
C GLY A 70 14.37 -35.32 -18.47
N ASP A 71 14.62 -34.81 -19.67
CA ASP A 71 14.16 -33.49 -20.14
C ASP A 71 12.67 -33.46 -20.55
N LEU A 72 11.99 -34.61 -20.60
CA LEU A 72 10.56 -34.68 -20.94
C LEU A 72 9.67 -34.18 -19.80
N VAL A 73 10.20 -34.07 -18.59
CA VAL A 73 9.43 -33.57 -17.45
C VAL A 73 9.35 -32.05 -17.48
N LYS A 74 8.17 -31.53 -17.18
CA LYS A 74 7.95 -30.10 -16.94
C LYS A 74 7.92 -29.85 -15.44
N ARG A 75 8.75 -28.93 -14.97
CA ARG A 75 8.84 -28.53 -13.57
C ARG A 75 8.18 -27.17 -13.39
N SER A 76 7.42 -27.03 -12.32
CA SER A 76 6.87 -25.75 -11.87
C SER A 76 7.11 -25.62 -10.38
N PHE A 77 7.39 -24.39 -9.93
CA PHE A 77 7.70 -24.08 -8.55
C PHE A 77 6.64 -23.11 -8.00
N SER A 78 6.23 -23.31 -6.75
CA SER A 78 5.23 -22.48 -6.09
C SER A 78 5.62 -22.17 -4.66
N GLU A 79 5.05 -21.08 -4.15
CA GLU A 79 5.13 -20.66 -2.74
C GLU A 79 6.57 -20.57 -2.20
N PRO A 80 7.46 -19.76 -2.81
CA PRO A 80 8.75 -19.47 -2.19
C PRO A 80 8.50 -18.72 -0.87
N HIS A 81 8.91 -19.31 0.25
CA HIS A 81 8.72 -18.73 1.58
C HIS A 81 9.90 -19.03 2.50
N TRP A 82 10.13 -18.14 3.45
CA TRP A 82 11.09 -18.36 4.52
C TRP A 82 10.58 -19.42 5.50
N GLU A 83 11.42 -20.39 5.85
CA GLU A 83 11.10 -21.38 6.87
C GLU A 83 12.10 -21.27 8.03
N LYS A 84 11.61 -20.74 9.16
CA LYS A 84 12.40 -20.48 10.37
C LYS A 84 13.16 -21.71 10.90
N SER A 85 12.50 -22.87 10.97
CA SER A 85 13.11 -24.12 11.43
C SER A 85 14.29 -24.55 10.57
N GLN A 86 14.24 -24.26 9.26
CA GLN A 86 15.30 -24.60 8.33
C GLN A 86 16.34 -23.49 8.16
N GLY A 87 16.00 -22.24 8.46
CA GLY A 87 16.86 -21.08 8.28
C GLY A 87 17.16 -20.78 6.81
N SER A 88 16.21 -21.03 5.91
CA SER A 88 16.36 -20.85 4.46
C SER A 88 15.01 -20.70 3.77
N VAL A 89 15.01 -20.16 2.55
CA VAL A 89 13.82 -20.15 1.70
C VAL A 89 13.58 -21.50 1.04
N VAL A 90 12.36 -21.99 1.21
CA VAL A 90 11.88 -23.24 0.61
C VAL A 90 10.74 -22.97 -0.35
N ALA A 91 10.49 -23.90 -1.26
CA ALA A 91 9.39 -23.86 -2.19
C ALA A 91 8.87 -25.28 -2.44
N TYR A 92 7.72 -25.37 -3.09
CA TYR A 92 7.16 -26.64 -3.55
C TYR A 92 7.36 -26.81 -5.06
N GLU A 93 7.93 -27.94 -5.43
CA GLU A 93 8.11 -28.35 -6.81
C GLU A 93 7.00 -29.33 -7.22
N ARG A 94 6.41 -29.08 -8.38
CA ARG A 94 5.52 -30.01 -9.07
C ARG A 94 6.18 -30.45 -10.38
N VAL A 95 6.17 -31.76 -10.62
CA VAL A 95 6.75 -32.37 -11.81
C VAL A 95 5.66 -33.06 -12.63
N MET A 96 5.54 -32.69 -13.89
CA MET A 96 4.55 -33.19 -14.83
C MET A 96 5.23 -33.94 -15.96
N LEU A 97 4.72 -35.12 -16.33
CA LEU A 97 5.14 -35.87 -17.51
C LEU A 97 3.93 -36.04 -18.43
N PHE A 98 4.02 -35.47 -19.64
CA PHE A 98 2.92 -35.48 -20.63
C PHE A 98 1.54 -35.06 -20.07
N GLY A 99 1.52 -34.10 -19.14
CA GLY A 99 0.28 -33.61 -18.52
C GLY A 99 -0.20 -34.41 -17.31
N VAL A 100 0.51 -35.48 -16.92
CA VAL A 100 0.24 -36.24 -15.70
C VAL A 100 1.19 -35.80 -14.58
N PRO A 101 0.71 -35.43 -13.39
CA PRO A 101 1.58 -35.14 -12.26
C PRO A 101 2.25 -36.42 -11.77
N ILE A 102 3.58 -36.48 -11.87
CA ILE A 102 4.40 -37.56 -11.32
C ILE A 102 4.97 -37.21 -9.95
N VAL A 103 5.15 -35.90 -9.68
CA VAL A 103 5.41 -35.36 -8.34
C VAL A 103 4.41 -34.23 -8.11
N VAL A 104 3.53 -34.40 -7.12
CA VAL A 104 2.43 -33.44 -6.86
C VAL A 104 2.93 -32.22 -6.10
N SER A 105 3.74 -32.45 -5.07
CA SER A 105 4.38 -31.41 -4.26
C SER A 105 5.60 -32.00 -3.56
N ARG A 106 6.79 -31.53 -3.94
CA ARG A 106 8.05 -31.86 -3.29
C ARG A 106 8.66 -30.60 -2.71
N ARG A 107 8.87 -30.58 -1.40
CA ARG A 107 9.58 -29.48 -0.73
C ARG A 107 11.04 -29.46 -1.18
N MET A 108 11.52 -28.28 -1.59
CA MET A 108 12.91 -28.08 -2.03
C MET A 108 13.47 -26.74 -1.55
N GLN A 109 14.80 -26.62 -1.60
CA GLN A 109 15.52 -25.38 -1.35
C GLN A 109 15.43 -24.45 -2.57
N TYR A 110 14.96 -23.22 -2.37
CA TYR A 110 14.68 -22.30 -3.48
C TYR A 110 15.92 -21.57 -4.00
N SER A 111 17.02 -21.58 -3.24
CA SER A 111 18.25 -20.83 -3.56
C SER A 111 18.91 -21.21 -4.89
N ARG A 112 18.60 -22.38 -5.45
CA ARG A 112 19.11 -22.81 -6.77
C ARG A 112 18.38 -22.13 -7.94
N LEU A 113 17.19 -21.58 -7.70
CA LEU A 113 16.35 -20.96 -8.72
C LEU A 113 16.50 -19.45 -8.68
N ASP A 114 16.46 -18.86 -7.48
CA ASP A 114 16.56 -17.42 -7.30
C ASP A 114 17.29 -17.07 -6.00
N MET A 115 18.60 -16.86 -6.11
CA MET A 115 19.42 -16.43 -4.97
C MET A 115 19.04 -15.03 -4.46
N LYS A 116 18.58 -14.15 -5.35
CA LYS A 116 18.25 -12.76 -5.00
C LYS A 116 17.02 -12.72 -4.11
N LEU A 117 15.94 -13.41 -4.51
CA LEU A 117 14.75 -13.54 -3.67
C LEU A 117 15.06 -14.23 -2.34
N CYS A 118 15.89 -15.28 -2.36
CA CYS A 118 16.28 -15.97 -1.14
C CYS A 118 17.04 -15.07 -0.16
N ARG A 119 17.95 -14.24 -0.67
CA ARG A 119 18.66 -13.24 0.12
C ARG A 119 17.71 -12.21 0.73
N GLU A 120 16.80 -11.66 -0.08
CA GLU A 120 15.84 -10.68 0.40
C GLU A 120 14.99 -11.24 1.55
N LEU A 121 14.38 -12.41 1.34
CA LEU A 121 13.58 -13.09 2.36
C LEU A 121 14.42 -13.47 3.59
N PHE A 122 15.68 -13.89 3.41
CA PHE A 122 16.58 -14.13 4.52
C PHE A 122 16.77 -12.87 5.36
N ILE A 123 17.13 -11.73 4.76
CA ILE A 123 17.36 -10.49 5.53
C ILE A 123 16.07 -10.05 6.23
N ARG A 124 14.94 -10.01 5.51
CA ARG A 124 13.65 -9.57 6.06
C ARG A 124 13.19 -10.44 7.23
N HIS A 125 13.13 -11.76 7.06
CA HIS A 125 12.62 -12.62 8.10
C HIS A 125 13.65 -12.88 9.21
N ALA A 126 14.88 -13.26 8.83
CA ALA A 126 15.88 -13.70 9.79
C ALA A 126 16.45 -12.54 10.62
N LEU A 127 16.81 -11.43 9.96
CA LEU A 127 17.55 -10.33 10.59
C LEU A 127 16.67 -9.14 11.00
N VAL A 128 15.69 -8.78 10.17
CA VAL A 128 14.79 -7.65 10.47
C VAL A 128 13.69 -8.09 11.45
N GLN A 129 12.97 -9.17 11.13
CA GLN A 129 11.87 -9.68 11.97
C GLN A 129 12.36 -10.55 13.14
N GLY A 130 13.66 -10.80 13.25
CA GLY A 130 14.27 -11.54 14.36
C GLY A 130 13.91 -13.03 14.39
N GLU A 131 13.55 -13.62 13.24
CA GLU A 131 13.25 -15.05 13.16
C GLU A 131 14.50 -15.95 13.21
N TRP A 132 15.69 -15.37 13.22
CA TRP A 132 16.91 -16.10 13.52
C TRP A 132 17.16 -16.18 15.03
N ASP A 133 17.40 -17.40 15.52
CA ASP A 133 17.84 -17.64 16.90
C ASP A 133 19.34 -17.31 17.03
N SER A 134 19.61 -16.02 17.25
CA SER A 134 20.95 -15.46 17.29
C SER A 134 21.52 -15.44 18.71
N ILE A 135 22.80 -15.84 18.82
CA ILE A 135 23.63 -15.63 20.02
C ILE A 135 24.65 -14.50 19.82
N LYS A 136 24.54 -13.73 18.73
CA LYS A 136 25.54 -12.73 18.34
C LYS A 136 25.31 -11.40 19.05
N ALA A 137 26.42 -10.78 19.46
CA ALA A 137 26.41 -9.53 20.23
C ALA A 137 25.79 -8.37 19.45
N PHE A 138 26.07 -8.26 18.14
CA PHE A 138 25.49 -7.20 17.30
C PHE A 138 23.96 -7.29 17.25
N ASP A 139 23.39 -8.49 17.12
CA ASP A 139 21.94 -8.67 17.01
C ASP A 139 21.23 -8.22 18.30
N LYS A 140 21.81 -8.57 19.46
CA LYS A 140 21.33 -8.06 20.75
C LYS A 140 21.41 -6.53 20.83
N ALA A 141 22.54 -5.94 20.44
CA ALA A 141 22.73 -4.50 20.45
C ALA A 141 21.74 -3.77 19.53
N ASN A 142 21.48 -4.32 18.34
CA ASN A 142 20.54 -3.77 17.37
C ASN A 142 19.10 -3.81 17.91
N ARG A 143 18.67 -4.94 18.49
CA ARG A 143 17.33 -5.05 19.11
C ARG A 143 17.16 -4.05 20.27
N GLU A 144 18.20 -3.87 21.08
CA GLU A 144 18.18 -2.87 22.16
C GLU A 144 18.11 -1.43 21.61
N LEU A 145 18.81 -1.13 20.51
CA LEU A 145 18.74 0.18 19.85
C LEU A 145 17.33 0.44 19.28
N LEU A 146 16.79 -0.50 18.51
CA LEU A 146 15.46 -0.36 17.91
C LEU A 146 14.38 -0.12 18.98
N LYS A 147 14.44 -0.88 20.08
CA LYS A 147 13.55 -0.67 21.22
C LYS A 147 13.71 0.72 21.85
N LYS A 148 14.95 1.19 22.04
CA LYS A 148 15.19 2.55 22.58
C LYS A 148 14.63 3.63 21.66
N LEU A 149 14.76 3.47 20.35
CA LEU A 149 14.22 4.43 19.38
C LEU A 149 12.69 4.44 19.41
N GLU A 150 12.06 3.27 19.50
CA GLU A 150 10.62 3.14 19.68
C GLU A 150 10.13 3.80 20.98
N ASP A 151 10.81 3.55 22.11
CA ASP A 151 10.49 4.15 23.41
C ASP A 151 10.61 5.70 23.37
N VAL A 152 11.63 6.22 22.70
CA VAL A 152 11.82 7.67 22.50
C VAL A 152 10.70 8.24 21.64
N ALA A 153 10.38 7.60 20.51
CA ALA A 153 9.32 8.06 19.61
C ALA A 153 7.94 8.07 20.29
N ALA A 154 7.63 7.05 21.10
CA ALA A 154 6.41 6.96 21.87
C ALA A 154 6.30 8.07 22.93
N ASN A 155 7.38 8.33 23.68
CA ASN A 155 7.42 9.38 24.70
C ASN A 155 7.32 10.78 24.08
N SER A 156 7.97 11.00 22.95
CA SER A 156 7.92 12.28 22.23
C SER A 156 6.65 12.46 21.40
N LYS A 157 5.79 11.43 21.27
CA LYS A 157 4.63 11.38 20.35
C LYS A 157 5.00 11.76 18.91
N LYS A 158 6.19 11.35 18.47
CA LYS A 158 6.76 11.72 17.17
C LYS A 158 7.10 10.45 16.37
N PRO A 159 6.15 9.93 15.56
CA PRO A 159 6.32 8.69 14.79
C PRO A 159 7.52 8.69 13.83
N GLN A 160 7.98 9.86 13.40
CA GLN A 160 9.11 10.04 12.48
C GLN A 160 10.47 9.58 13.03
N TYR A 161 10.59 9.36 14.34
CA TYR A 161 11.82 8.86 14.97
C TYR A 161 11.82 7.33 15.16
N THR A 162 10.84 6.62 14.63
CA THR A 162 10.80 5.16 14.61
C THR A 162 11.29 4.65 13.25
N PRO A 163 12.45 3.98 13.17
CA PRO A 163 12.86 3.30 11.94
C PRO A 163 11.83 2.25 11.51
N ASP A 164 11.59 2.14 10.21
CA ASP A 164 10.74 1.08 9.68
C ASP A 164 11.54 -0.19 9.34
N GLU A 165 10.84 -1.27 8.98
CA GLU A 165 11.48 -2.55 8.59
C GLU A 165 12.39 -2.40 7.37
N ASP A 166 12.14 -1.44 6.48
CA ASP A 166 12.93 -1.22 5.27
C ASP A 166 14.21 -0.44 5.56
N ASP A 167 14.22 0.47 6.53
CA ASP A 167 15.44 1.12 7.03
C ASP A 167 16.42 0.08 7.58
N VAL A 168 15.91 -0.84 8.41
CA VAL A 168 16.67 -1.96 8.96
C VAL A 168 17.13 -2.92 7.86
N PHE A 169 16.26 -3.22 6.90
CA PHE A 169 16.60 -4.05 5.73
C PHE A 169 17.76 -3.44 4.92
N ARG A 170 17.70 -2.15 4.59
CA ARG A 170 18.73 -1.44 3.82
C ARG A 170 20.08 -1.46 4.52
N PHE A 171 20.11 -1.29 5.84
CA PHE A 171 21.33 -1.40 6.62
C PHE A 171 22.04 -2.74 6.38
N TYR A 172 21.29 -3.84 6.48
CA TYR A 172 21.82 -5.18 6.26
C TYR A 172 22.14 -5.44 4.79
N ASP A 173 21.27 -5.05 3.86
CA ASP A 173 21.46 -5.33 2.44
C ASP A 173 22.72 -4.66 1.87
N ALA A 174 23.04 -3.45 2.33
CA ALA A 174 24.25 -2.73 1.94
C ALA A 174 25.56 -3.41 2.41
N ARG A 175 25.50 -4.29 3.41
CA ARG A 175 26.68 -4.84 4.10
C ARG A 175 26.87 -6.33 3.92
N ILE A 176 25.79 -7.08 3.77
CA ILE A 176 25.84 -8.54 3.61
C ILE A 176 26.10 -8.87 2.13
N PRO A 177 27.00 -9.80 1.76
CA PRO A 177 27.23 -10.18 0.36
C PRO A 177 26.09 -10.97 -0.31
N ALA A 178 25.98 -10.85 -1.64
CA ALA A 178 24.89 -11.42 -2.44
C ALA A 178 24.73 -12.95 -2.31
N GLU A 179 25.81 -13.67 -2.03
CA GLU A 179 25.84 -15.12 -1.83
C GLU A 179 25.26 -15.60 -0.49
N VAL A 180 25.00 -14.68 0.44
CA VAL A 180 24.41 -14.99 1.74
C VAL A 180 22.88 -15.01 1.62
N VAL A 181 22.32 -16.22 1.55
CA VAL A 181 20.90 -16.48 1.24
C VAL A 181 20.16 -17.30 2.30
N SER A 182 20.84 -17.64 3.39
CA SER A 182 20.36 -18.51 4.46
C SER A 182 21.13 -18.26 5.75
N THR A 183 20.57 -18.71 6.88
CA THR A 183 21.24 -18.66 8.18
C THR A 183 22.61 -19.35 8.14
N ARG A 184 22.69 -20.52 7.48
CA ARG A 184 23.94 -21.27 7.36
C ARG A 184 25.01 -20.50 6.59
N SER A 185 24.67 -19.93 5.44
CA SER A 185 25.61 -19.10 4.66
C SER A 185 26.00 -17.84 5.42
N PHE A 186 25.06 -17.24 6.17
CA PHE A 186 25.29 -16.05 6.96
C PHE A 186 26.28 -16.30 8.09
N GLU A 187 26.09 -17.34 8.89
CA GLU A 187 27.04 -17.69 9.95
C GLU A 187 28.43 -18.03 9.40
N GLY A 188 28.50 -18.68 8.24
CA GLY A 188 29.76 -18.97 7.55
C GLY A 188 30.53 -17.71 7.19
N TRP A 189 29.83 -16.74 6.60
CA TRP A 189 30.39 -15.43 6.23
C TRP A 189 30.71 -14.58 7.47
N TRP A 190 29.80 -14.48 8.43
CA TRP A 190 29.93 -13.63 9.60
C TRP A 190 31.13 -14.01 10.47
N ARG A 191 31.47 -15.30 10.59
CA ARG A 191 32.69 -15.74 11.31
C ARG A 191 33.99 -15.10 10.78
N LYS A 192 34.03 -14.74 9.50
CA LYS A 192 35.16 -14.05 8.87
C LYS A 192 35.01 -12.54 9.02
N ALA A 193 33.85 -12.00 8.61
CA ALA A 193 33.57 -10.58 8.64
C ALA A 193 33.70 -9.97 10.05
N GLU A 194 33.25 -10.68 11.09
CA GLU A 194 33.34 -10.25 12.51
C GLU A 194 34.80 -10.08 12.98
N ARG A 195 35.76 -10.80 12.39
CA ARG A 195 37.18 -10.65 12.75
C ARG A 195 37.83 -9.45 12.07
N GLU A 196 37.39 -9.14 10.86
CA GLU A 196 37.92 -8.03 10.06
C GLU A 196 37.26 -6.71 10.44
N THR A 197 35.96 -6.72 10.70
CA THR A 197 35.16 -5.54 11.05
C THR A 197 34.10 -5.94 12.09
N PRO A 198 34.45 -5.98 13.39
CA PRO A 198 33.57 -6.47 14.45
C PRO A 198 32.23 -5.73 14.56
N ASN A 199 32.21 -4.45 14.22
CA ASN A 199 31.03 -3.60 14.29
C ASN A 199 30.28 -3.49 12.96
N LEU A 200 30.62 -4.31 11.95
CA LEU A 200 30.03 -4.20 10.60
C LEU A 200 28.50 -4.20 10.64
N LEU A 201 27.91 -5.06 11.47
CA LEU A 201 26.45 -5.21 11.59
C LEU A 201 25.87 -4.60 12.86
N THR A 202 26.65 -3.80 13.61
CA THR A 202 26.13 -3.08 14.77
C THR A 202 25.57 -1.74 14.30
N MET A 203 24.25 -1.58 14.38
CA MET A 203 23.53 -0.38 13.96
C MET A 203 23.80 0.79 14.90
N THR A 204 23.81 1.99 14.33
CA THR A 204 23.69 3.25 15.09
C THR A 204 22.38 3.97 14.74
N ARG A 205 22.06 5.06 15.46
CA ARG A 205 20.87 5.87 15.15
C ARG A 205 20.97 6.45 13.75
N GLU A 206 22.16 6.89 13.37
CA GLU A 206 22.48 7.55 12.11
C GLU A 206 22.40 6.60 10.90
N ASP A 207 22.53 5.29 11.13
CA ASP A 207 22.33 4.28 10.09
C ASP A 207 20.85 4.13 9.70
N LEU A 208 19.93 4.43 10.62
CA LEU A 208 18.51 4.13 10.49
C LEU A 208 17.65 5.37 10.29
N LEU A 209 18.00 6.48 10.94
CA LEU A 209 17.27 7.73 10.86
C LEU A 209 18.11 8.78 10.14
N PRO A 210 17.48 9.69 9.37
CA PRO A 210 18.15 10.87 8.87
C PRO A 210 18.84 11.61 10.02
N GLN A 211 20.06 12.11 9.79
CA GLN A 211 20.70 12.97 10.78
C GLN A 211 19.83 14.20 11.01
N GLU A 212 19.56 14.52 12.27
CA GLU A 212 19.04 15.83 12.65
C GLU A 212 20.02 16.87 12.12
N SER A 213 19.66 17.51 11.02
CA SER A 213 20.56 18.47 10.41
C SER A 213 20.50 19.74 11.24
N ASP A 214 21.55 19.97 12.03
CA ASP A 214 21.93 21.30 12.54
C ASP A 214 22.31 22.27 11.39
N LYS A 215 22.17 21.83 10.13
CA LYS A 215 22.28 22.70 8.97
C LYS A 215 21.14 23.71 9.05
N ARG A 216 21.49 24.97 9.28
CA ARG A 216 20.70 26.11 8.82
C ARG A 216 20.43 25.89 7.33
N ILE A 217 19.25 25.35 7.01
CA ILE A 217 18.71 25.44 5.67
C ILE A 217 18.57 26.94 5.43
N ASP A 218 19.15 27.42 4.33
CA ASP A 218 19.04 28.83 3.94
C ASP A 218 17.62 29.04 3.41
N LEU A 219 16.68 29.15 4.35
CA LEU A 219 15.26 29.28 4.06
C LEU A 219 14.96 30.72 3.63
N PRO A 220 14.05 30.93 2.66
CA PRO A 220 13.68 32.26 2.26
C PRO A 220 13.08 33.04 3.43
N SER A 221 13.41 34.33 3.53
CA SER A 221 12.85 35.23 4.55
C SER A 221 11.44 35.75 4.19
N GLN A 222 10.97 35.42 2.99
CA GLN A 222 9.68 35.83 2.46
C GLN A 222 8.96 34.67 1.78
N TRP A 223 7.66 34.64 1.95
CA TRP A 223 6.72 33.76 1.26
C TRP A 223 6.02 34.56 0.17
N ILE A 224 6.11 34.10 -1.07
CA ILE A 224 5.46 34.75 -2.22
C ILE A 224 4.43 33.79 -2.80
N PHE A 225 3.17 34.21 -2.83
CA PHE A 225 2.08 33.45 -3.46
C PHE A 225 1.11 34.40 -4.16
N GLY A 226 1.01 34.27 -5.49
CA GLY A 226 0.30 35.25 -6.31
C GLY A 226 0.91 36.64 -6.16
N GLU A 227 0.10 37.62 -5.76
CA GLU A 227 0.53 39.00 -5.48
C GLU A 227 0.91 39.24 -4.01
N GLN A 228 0.70 38.26 -3.13
CA GLN A 228 0.93 38.41 -1.69
C GLN A 228 2.38 38.08 -1.30
N ASN A 229 2.92 38.89 -0.38
CA ASN A 229 4.26 38.72 0.17
C ASN A 229 4.23 38.78 1.70
N TYR A 230 4.52 37.65 2.35
CA TYR A 230 4.55 37.55 3.81
C TYR A 230 5.98 37.31 4.31
N LYS A 231 6.32 37.88 5.47
CA LYS A 231 7.59 37.58 6.13
C LYS A 231 7.55 36.20 6.75
N LEU A 232 8.64 35.44 6.59
CA LEU A 232 8.86 34.16 7.24
C LEU A 232 9.88 34.30 8.37
N GLU A 233 9.65 33.57 9.45
CA GLU A 233 10.57 33.36 10.54
C GLU A 233 10.78 31.86 10.71
N TYR A 234 12.04 31.43 10.84
CA TYR A 234 12.35 30.03 11.14
C TYR A 234 12.95 29.92 12.54
N LYS A 235 12.43 28.99 13.34
CA LYS A 235 12.99 28.64 14.65
C LYS A 235 13.12 27.12 14.74
N TYR A 236 14.23 26.64 15.30
CA TYR A 236 14.41 25.22 15.60
C TYR A 236 14.26 25.03 17.11
N HIS A 237 13.08 24.62 17.55
CA HIS A 237 12.76 24.37 18.96
C HIS A 237 11.87 23.12 19.06
N PRO A 238 12.45 21.92 18.93
CA PRO A 238 11.70 20.67 18.83
C PRO A 238 10.55 20.54 19.82
N GLY A 239 9.32 20.56 19.34
CA GLY A 239 8.11 20.38 20.16
C GLY A 239 7.46 21.65 20.71
N GLU A 240 7.97 22.83 20.40
CA GLU A 240 7.27 24.10 20.63
C GLU A 240 6.28 24.43 19.49
N LEU A 241 5.36 25.37 19.73
CA LEU A 241 4.36 25.80 18.73
C LEU A 241 5.01 26.52 17.53
N GLU A 242 6.07 27.29 17.77
CA GLU A 242 6.82 28.00 16.73
C GLU A 242 8.01 27.19 16.19
N ASP A 243 8.07 25.87 16.47
CA ASP A 243 9.08 24.98 15.90
C ASP A 243 8.85 24.82 14.39
N GLY A 244 9.80 25.28 13.57
CA GLY A 244 9.70 25.29 12.11
C GLY A 244 9.51 26.68 11.52
N LEU A 245 8.70 26.74 10.45
CA LEU A 245 8.38 27.97 9.73
C LEU A 245 7.17 28.67 10.35
N THR A 246 7.32 29.97 10.59
CA THR A 246 6.26 30.86 11.02
C THR A 246 6.03 31.93 9.95
N VAL A 247 4.81 32.04 9.43
CA VAL A 247 4.39 33.14 8.56
C VAL A 247 3.78 34.27 9.37
N LEU A 248 4.21 35.50 9.09
CA LEU A 248 3.66 36.70 9.72
C LEU A 248 2.55 37.26 8.84
N ILE A 249 1.33 37.25 9.35
CA ILE A 249 0.12 37.72 8.65
C ILE A 249 -0.32 39.05 9.25
N PRO A 250 -0.33 40.16 8.49
CA PRO A 250 -0.97 41.39 8.90
C PRO A 250 -2.47 41.19 9.17
N LEU A 251 -3.02 41.85 10.19
CA LEU A 251 -4.44 41.73 10.56
C LEU A 251 -5.40 41.96 9.39
N GLY A 252 -5.07 42.89 8.48
CA GLY A 252 -5.89 43.19 7.30
C GLY A 252 -5.94 42.05 6.26
N ASP A 253 -4.93 41.18 6.23
CA ASP A 253 -4.83 40.09 5.26
C ASP A 253 -5.45 38.79 5.77
N LEU A 254 -5.71 38.68 7.07
CA LEU A 254 -6.23 37.48 7.73
C LEU A 254 -7.49 36.91 7.06
N PRO A 255 -8.52 37.70 6.66
CA PRO A 255 -9.71 37.16 6.02
C PRO A 255 -9.43 36.45 4.68
N ASN A 256 -8.46 36.96 3.91
CA ASN A 256 -8.12 36.46 2.57
C ASN A 256 -7.04 35.38 2.57
N THR A 257 -6.51 35.03 3.75
CA THR A 257 -5.44 34.04 3.88
C THR A 257 -6.04 32.63 3.78
N SER A 258 -5.56 31.81 2.83
CA SER A 258 -5.91 30.38 2.70
C SER A 258 -4.80 29.48 3.23
N ARG A 259 -5.17 28.34 3.83
CA ARG A 259 -4.24 27.31 4.33
C ARG A 259 -3.51 26.60 3.19
N ASP A 260 -4.19 26.32 2.08
CA ASP A 260 -3.72 25.39 1.04
C ASP A 260 -2.36 25.76 0.47
N ALA A 261 -2.11 27.06 0.29
CA ALA A 261 -0.84 27.56 -0.20
C ALA A 261 0.31 27.26 0.79
N PHE A 262 0.08 27.44 2.10
CA PHE A 262 1.12 27.27 3.12
C PHE A 262 1.41 25.81 3.46
N ASP A 263 0.45 24.91 3.27
CA ASP A 263 0.65 23.47 3.47
C ASP A 263 1.74 22.90 2.53
N TRP A 264 2.07 23.61 1.44
CA TRP A 264 3.19 23.25 0.57
C TRP A 264 4.58 23.51 1.15
N LEU A 265 4.68 24.34 2.20
CA LEU A 265 5.93 24.88 2.73
C LEU A 265 6.86 25.44 1.65
N VAL A 266 8.05 25.87 2.05
CA VAL A 266 9.04 26.38 1.10
C VAL A 266 9.65 25.22 0.31
N PRO A 267 10.09 25.45 -0.94
CA PRO A 267 10.65 24.39 -1.79
C PRO A 267 11.73 23.53 -1.13
N GLU A 268 12.57 24.13 -0.29
CA GLU A 268 13.67 23.48 0.42
C GLU A 268 13.21 22.40 1.40
N LEU A 269 11.99 22.49 1.93
CA LEU A 269 11.41 21.52 2.87
C LEU A 269 10.52 20.47 2.20
N ARG A 270 10.19 20.62 0.90
CA ARG A 270 9.22 19.75 0.22
C ARG A 270 9.63 18.27 0.19
N THR A 271 10.92 17.98 0.05
CA THR A 271 11.40 16.58 0.05
C THR A 271 11.13 15.89 1.40
N GLU A 272 11.36 16.62 2.50
CA GLU A 272 11.15 16.13 3.85
C GLU A 272 9.65 16.05 4.18
N LEU A 273 8.90 17.09 3.84
CA LEU A 273 7.44 17.13 3.97
C LEU A 273 6.76 15.94 3.29
N ILE A 274 7.09 15.66 2.03
CA ILE A 274 6.51 14.52 1.30
C ILE A 274 6.94 13.19 1.92
N ALA A 275 8.18 13.06 2.38
CA ALA A 275 8.64 11.85 3.05
C ALA A 275 7.86 11.59 4.35
N GLU A 276 7.61 12.62 5.16
CA GLU A 276 6.80 12.49 6.38
C GLU A 276 5.33 12.23 6.07
N LEU A 277 4.76 12.88 5.06
CA LEU A 277 3.41 12.58 4.58
C LEU A 277 3.26 11.09 4.22
N ILE A 278 4.22 10.52 3.47
CA ILE A 278 4.24 9.09 3.14
C ILE A 278 4.23 8.22 4.41
N ARG A 279 4.94 8.62 5.47
CA ARG A 279 4.96 7.87 6.74
C ARG A 279 3.63 7.91 7.49
N THR A 280 2.82 8.94 7.30
CA THR A 280 1.47 9.03 7.89
C THR A 280 0.47 8.05 7.27
N LEU A 281 0.77 7.50 6.07
CA LEU A 281 -0.13 6.58 5.37
C LEU A 281 -0.43 5.31 6.19
N PRO A 282 -1.65 4.75 6.07
CA PRO A 282 -2.00 3.44 6.60
C PRO A 282 -1.01 2.35 6.16
N LYS A 283 -0.68 1.41 7.06
CA LYS A 283 0.33 0.36 6.82
C LYS A 283 0.09 -0.43 5.51
N HIS A 284 -1.18 -0.67 5.16
CA HIS A 284 -1.54 -1.43 3.96
C HIS A 284 -1.30 -0.68 2.64
N ILE A 285 -1.22 0.66 2.67
CA ILE A 285 -0.91 1.53 1.53
C ILE A 285 0.59 1.85 1.52
N ARG A 286 1.14 2.24 2.67
CA ARG A 286 2.53 2.67 2.84
C ARG A 286 3.54 1.66 2.27
N LYS A 287 3.28 0.36 2.42
CA LYS A 287 4.13 -0.73 1.92
C LYS A 287 4.44 -0.70 0.40
N TYR A 288 3.69 0.08 -0.38
CA TYR A 288 3.92 0.24 -1.82
C TYR A 288 4.77 1.48 -2.18
N VAL A 289 4.96 2.38 -1.21
CA VAL A 289 5.70 3.65 -1.36
C VAL A 289 6.82 3.77 -0.34
N VAL A 290 7.47 2.66 -0.06
CA VAL A 290 8.66 2.54 0.80
C VAL A 290 9.90 2.25 -0.04
N PRO A 291 11.08 2.77 0.33
CA PRO A 291 11.35 3.68 1.45
C PRO A 291 10.83 5.11 1.20
N ALA A 292 10.27 5.76 2.24
CA ALA A 292 9.62 7.07 2.12
C ALA A 292 10.54 8.16 1.54
N ALA A 293 11.82 8.16 1.91
CA ALA A 293 12.81 9.14 1.44
C ALA A 293 13.17 9.01 -0.05
N ASP A 294 13.11 7.79 -0.61
CA ASP A 294 13.36 7.57 -2.03
C ASP A 294 12.12 7.92 -2.85
N TRP A 295 10.95 7.55 -2.33
CA TRP A 295 9.68 7.90 -2.94
C TRP A 295 9.39 9.39 -2.90
N SER A 296 9.80 10.12 -1.86
CA SER A 296 9.63 11.57 -1.81
C SER A 296 10.44 12.28 -2.90
N LYS A 297 11.68 11.85 -3.14
CA LYS A 297 12.51 12.38 -4.25
C LYS A 297 11.90 12.07 -5.62
N LYS A 298 11.40 10.84 -5.82
CA LYS A 298 10.72 10.45 -7.06
C LYS A 298 9.45 11.26 -7.30
N ALA A 299 8.64 11.43 -6.25
CA ALA A 299 7.43 12.24 -6.31
C ALA A 299 7.79 13.70 -6.64
N LEU A 300 8.74 14.29 -5.91
CA LEU A 300 9.16 15.68 -6.13
C LEU A 300 9.68 15.93 -7.55
N ALA A 301 10.40 14.97 -8.14
CA ALA A 301 10.85 15.06 -9.53
C ALA A 301 9.72 14.99 -10.58
N THR A 302 8.52 14.58 -10.18
CA THR A 302 7.35 14.43 -11.05
C THR A 302 6.27 15.48 -10.76
N LEU A 303 6.36 16.16 -9.61
CA LEU A 303 5.41 17.19 -9.23
C LEU A 303 5.44 18.39 -10.20
N PRO A 304 4.31 19.10 -10.39
CA PRO A 304 4.31 20.36 -11.12
C PRO A 304 5.23 21.38 -10.43
N ASP A 305 5.95 22.19 -11.22
CA ASP A 305 6.84 23.23 -10.68
C ASP A 305 6.07 24.25 -9.80
N ASN A 306 4.84 24.57 -10.22
CA ASN A 306 3.93 25.50 -9.56
C ASN A 306 2.56 24.83 -9.35
N PRO A 307 2.38 24.03 -8.28
CA PRO A 307 1.11 23.38 -8.01
C PRO A 307 0.07 24.42 -7.57
N THR A 308 -1.14 24.32 -8.15
CA THR A 308 -2.31 25.14 -7.79
C THR A 308 -3.32 24.37 -6.95
N GLU A 309 -3.23 23.05 -6.93
CA GLU A 309 -4.07 22.14 -6.15
C GLU A 309 -3.50 21.99 -4.71
N PRO A 310 -4.35 21.61 -3.72
CA PRO A 310 -3.90 21.24 -2.39
C PRO A 310 -2.80 20.16 -2.42
N ILE A 311 -1.88 20.21 -1.46
CA ILE A 311 -0.72 19.30 -1.42
C ILE A 311 -1.14 17.83 -1.37
N LEU A 312 -2.14 17.49 -0.55
CA LEU A 312 -2.58 16.10 -0.39
C LEU A 312 -3.16 15.53 -1.69
N GLU A 313 -3.90 16.34 -2.45
CA GLU A 313 -4.43 15.96 -3.76
C GLU A 313 -3.31 15.71 -4.76
N THR A 314 -2.37 16.66 -4.86
CA THR A 314 -1.27 16.59 -5.81
C THR A 314 -0.33 15.42 -5.50
N VAL A 315 0.02 15.23 -4.21
CA VAL A 315 0.90 14.15 -3.76
C VAL A 315 0.22 12.79 -3.89
N ALA A 316 -1.05 12.64 -3.51
CA ALA A 316 -1.79 11.39 -3.69
C ALA A 316 -1.86 10.99 -5.16
N LYS A 317 -2.23 11.93 -6.04
CA LYS A 317 -2.30 11.72 -7.49
C LYS A 317 -0.94 11.31 -8.08
N THR A 318 0.13 11.98 -7.65
CA THR A 318 1.50 11.70 -8.11
C THR A 318 1.97 10.32 -7.65
N LEU A 319 1.83 10.00 -6.37
CA LEU A 319 2.23 8.70 -5.81
C LEU A 319 1.38 7.55 -6.35
N ARG A 320 0.08 7.76 -6.56
CA ARG A 320 -0.82 6.80 -7.23
C ARG A 320 -0.32 6.49 -8.64
N THR A 321 0.04 7.52 -9.41
CA THR A 321 0.57 7.37 -10.77
C THR A 321 1.89 6.61 -10.79
N LEU A 322 2.81 6.93 -9.87
CA LEU A 322 4.13 6.30 -9.81
C LEU A 322 4.11 4.87 -9.25
N SER A 323 3.21 4.57 -8.31
CA SER A 323 3.15 3.26 -7.62
C SER A 323 2.11 2.29 -8.19
N GLY A 324 1.14 2.78 -8.97
CA GLY A 324 -0.02 1.99 -9.43
C GLY A 324 -0.96 1.56 -8.30
N THR A 325 -0.79 2.10 -7.08
CA THR A 325 -1.60 1.76 -5.91
C THR A 325 -2.65 2.83 -5.69
N HIS A 326 -3.89 2.41 -5.42
CA HIS A 326 -4.96 3.34 -5.05
C HIS A 326 -4.60 4.09 -3.76
N MET A 327 -4.63 5.43 -3.85
CA MET A 327 -4.26 6.33 -2.78
C MET A 327 -5.12 7.60 -2.91
N LEU A 328 -5.75 8.00 -1.82
CA LEU A 328 -6.61 9.17 -1.71
C LEU A 328 -5.93 10.25 -0.86
N PRO A 329 -6.32 11.52 -1.02
CA PRO A 329 -5.84 12.61 -0.16
C PRO A 329 -6.14 12.35 1.32
N THR A 330 -7.28 11.72 1.61
CA THR A 330 -7.75 11.36 2.95
C THR A 330 -6.97 10.22 3.61
N ASP A 331 -6.11 9.51 2.87
CA ASP A 331 -5.21 8.50 3.45
C ASP A 331 -4.04 9.16 4.20
N PHE A 332 -3.73 10.42 3.90
CA PHE A 332 -2.68 11.20 4.57
C PHE A 332 -3.21 11.90 5.81
N ASN A 333 -2.30 12.23 6.73
CA ASN A 333 -2.66 12.98 7.93
C ASN A 333 -1.68 14.12 8.22
N LEU A 334 -2.07 15.35 7.84
CA LEU A 334 -1.28 16.56 8.12
C LEU A 334 -1.06 16.80 9.62
N GLU A 335 -2.02 16.45 10.47
CA GLU A 335 -1.94 16.68 11.91
C GLU A 335 -0.96 15.73 12.62
N GLN A 336 -0.56 14.63 11.97
CA GLN A 336 0.50 13.75 12.46
C GLN A 336 1.90 14.25 12.09
N LEU A 337 2.02 15.30 11.28
CA LEU A 337 3.32 15.86 10.94
C LEU A 337 3.97 16.51 12.17
N PRO A 338 5.31 16.47 12.27
CA PRO A 338 6.04 17.29 13.21
C PRO A 338 5.66 18.77 13.04
N THR A 339 5.64 19.55 14.12
CA THR A 339 5.43 21.00 14.05
C THR A 339 6.42 21.68 13.10
N SER A 340 7.67 21.19 13.05
CA SER A 340 8.71 21.68 12.13
C SER A 340 8.36 21.57 10.63
N LEU A 341 7.37 20.73 10.27
CA LEU A 341 6.86 20.55 8.91
C LEU A 341 5.39 20.97 8.78
N ARG A 342 4.93 21.87 9.65
CA ARG A 342 3.65 22.56 9.52
C ARG A 342 3.92 24.06 9.57
N MET A 343 3.13 24.84 8.82
CA MET A 343 3.22 26.29 8.88
C MET A 343 2.58 26.78 10.18
N THR A 344 3.33 27.58 10.95
CA THR A 344 2.78 28.33 12.08
C THR A 344 2.35 29.71 11.61
N TYR A 345 1.15 30.15 11.99
CA TYR A 345 0.58 31.45 11.64
C TYR A 345 0.74 32.41 12.81
N LYS A 346 1.40 33.55 12.59
CA LYS A 346 1.57 34.63 13.57
C LYS A 346 0.86 35.87 13.08
N LEU A 347 -0.25 36.22 13.73
CA LEU A 347 -1.02 37.42 13.43
C LEU A 347 -0.32 38.64 14.02
N ILE A 348 -0.08 39.67 13.20
CA ILE A 348 0.56 40.92 13.60
C ILE A 348 -0.33 42.13 13.35
N SER A 349 -0.23 43.10 14.23
CA SER A 349 -0.82 44.44 14.06
C SER A 349 0.03 45.33 13.14
N GLU A 350 -0.51 46.47 12.69
CA GLU A 350 0.25 47.49 11.92
C GLU A 350 1.59 47.92 12.57
N PRO A 351 1.69 48.18 13.89
CA PRO A 351 2.97 48.47 14.55
C PRO A 351 3.88 47.24 14.72
N GLY A 352 3.48 46.06 14.24
CA GLY A 352 4.27 44.82 14.28
C GLY A 352 4.14 44.01 15.57
N ALA A 353 3.24 44.38 16.49
CA ALA A 353 2.99 43.60 17.69
C ALA A 353 2.19 42.32 17.37
N THR A 354 2.61 41.19 17.94
CA THR A 354 1.92 39.90 17.83
C THR A 354 0.57 39.95 18.55
N LEU A 355 -0.49 39.62 17.81
CA LEU A 355 -1.85 39.51 18.31
C LEU A 355 -2.22 38.07 18.68
N GLY A 356 -1.72 37.08 17.92
CA GLY A 356 -1.99 35.67 18.14
C GLY A 356 -1.03 34.76 17.36
N VAL A 357 -0.89 33.51 17.82
CA VAL A 357 -0.09 32.46 17.17
C VAL A 357 -0.90 31.16 17.19
N SER A 358 -1.03 30.49 16.04
CA SER A 358 -1.67 29.17 15.94
C SER A 358 -1.10 28.37 14.77
N LEU A 359 -1.31 27.05 14.77
CA LEU A 359 -1.09 26.17 13.61
C LEU A 359 -2.31 26.15 12.66
N SER A 360 -3.40 26.80 13.04
CA SER A 360 -4.62 26.93 12.23
C SER A 360 -4.93 28.40 11.96
N VAL A 361 -4.93 28.76 10.67
CA VAL A 361 -5.37 30.09 10.23
C VAL A 361 -6.84 30.34 10.57
N ASP A 362 -7.66 29.28 10.57
CA ASP A 362 -9.10 29.39 10.86
C ASP A 362 -9.36 29.69 12.34
N GLU A 363 -8.54 29.16 13.26
CA GLU A 363 -8.59 29.54 14.67
C GLU A 363 -8.27 31.02 14.87
N LEU A 364 -7.31 31.57 14.12
CA LEU A 364 -7.00 32.99 14.14
C LEU A 364 -8.14 33.82 13.55
N LYS A 365 -8.73 33.40 12.44
CA LYS A 365 -9.92 34.07 11.86
C LYS A 365 -11.07 34.11 12.85
N GLN A 366 -11.37 33.00 13.52
CA GLN A 366 -12.42 32.94 14.55
C GLN A 366 -12.13 33.86 15.74
N SER A 367 -10.86 33.99 16.13
CA SER A 367 -10.46 34.78 17.30
C SER A 367 -10.36 36.29 17.01
N PHE A 368 -10.11 36.69 15.76
CA PHE A 368 -9.74 38.06 15.40
C PHE A 368 -10.51 38.67 14.21
N ALA A 369 -11.57 38.01 13.70
CA ALA A 369 -12.42 38.61 12.66
C ALA A 369 -13.09 39.91 13.15
N PRO A 370 -13.13 40.97 12.33
CA PRO A 370 -13.80 42.22 12.69
C PRO A 370 -15.31 42.00 12.87
N GLU A 371 -15.92 42.76 13.78
CA GLU A 371 -17.34 42.70 14.14
C GLU A 371 -18.29 42.88 12.93
N SER A 372 -17.81 43.49 11.84
CA SER A 372 -18.53 43.65 10.57
C SER A 372 -18.60 42.39 9.70
N ALA A 373 -17.72 41.40 9.92
CA ALA A 373 -17.77 40.09 9.26
C ALA A 373 -18.80 39.14 9.90
N LEU A 374 -19.29 39.47 11.11
CA LEU A 374 -20.26 38.67 11.84
C LEU A 374 -21.69 38.73 11.26
N VAL A 375 -21.95 39.65 10.31
CA VAL A 375 -23.29 39.84 9.71
C VAL A 375 -23.52 38.89 8.53
N GLU A 376 -22.48 38.36 7.89
CA GLU A 376 -22.60 37.30 6.87
C GLU A 376 -22.32 35.90 7.42
N SER A 377 -21.76 35.80 8.63
CA SER A 377 -21.39 34.52 9.25
C SER A 377 -22.41 33.97 10.25
N SER A 378 -23.67 34.44 10.22
CA SER A 378 -24.72 33.93 11.13
C SER A 378 -25.10 32.46 10.88
N ASP A 379 -24.57 31.82 9.84
CA ASP A 379 -24.72 30.38 9.58
C ASP A 379 -23.52 29.52 9.99
N ALA A 380 -22.43 30.10 10.51
CA ALA A 380 -21.23 29.36 10.89
C ALA A 380 -21.09 29.22 12.41
N LYS A 381 -21.92 28.34 13.00
CA LYS A 381 -21.73 27.87 14.37
C LYS A 381 -20.92 26.56 14.39
N SER A 382 -19.71 26.68 14.94
CA SER A 382 -18.92 25.70 15.72
C SER A 382 -18.22 24.55 14.99
N LEU A 383 -16.92 24.39 15.28
CA LEU A 383 -15.96 23.30 15.01
C LEU A 383 -16.42 21.84 15.31
N ALA A 384 -17.69 21.61 15.66
CA ALA A 384 -18.35 20.32 15.46
C ALA A 384 -18.82 20.13 13.99
N SER A 385 -18.82 21.22 13.21
CA SER A 385 -19.44 21.33 11.91
C SER A 385 -18.70 20.61 10.81
N ASP A 386 -17.37 20.44 10.81
CA ASP A 386 -16.73 19.80 9.65
C ASP A 386 -16.96 18.29 9.61
N SER A 387 -16.87 17.61 10.75
CA SER A 387 -17.26 16.19 10.85
C SER A 387 -18.76 16.01 10.60
N ASP A 388 -19.60 16.88 11.17
CA ASP A 388 -21.05 16.73 11.04
C ASP A 388 -21.56 17.20 9.67
N TYR A 389 -20.91 18.17 9.02
CA TYR A 389 -21.14 18.57 7.63
C TYR A 389 -20.65 17.50 6.67
N LEU A 390 -19.47 16.91 6.88
CA LEU A 390 -18.99 15.78 6.08
C LEU A 390 -19.96 14.60 6.22
N LYS A 391 -20.43 14.29 7.45
CA LYS A 391 -21.48 13.26 7.64
C LYS A 391 -22.80 13.64 6.99
N LEU A 392 -23.22 14.90 7.06
CA LEU A 392 -24.45 15.38 6.44
C LEU A 392 -24.35 15.34 4.91
N LYS A 393 -23.17 15.68 4.38
CA LYS A 393 -22.81 15.59 2.97
C LYS A 393 -22.80 14.14 2.52
N ASP A 394 -22.14 13.25 3.23
CA ASP A 394 -22.10 11.82 2.92
C ASP A 394 -23.51 11.19 2.99
N GLN A 395 -24.32 11.57 3.98
CA GLN A 395 -25.72 11.15 4.08
C GLN A 395 -26.56 11.68 2.92
N PHE A 396 -26.40 12.96 2.58
CA PHE A 396 -27.14 13.58 1.48
C PHE A 396 -26.74 13.00 0.12
N VAL A 397 -25.43 12.82 -0.13
CA VAL A 397 -24.91 12.16 -1.33
C VAL A 397 -25.45 10.73 -1.40
N SER A 398 -25.43 9.97 -0.31
CA SER A 398 -26.00 8.62 -0.26
C SER A 398 -27.51 8.62 -0.53
N GLU A 399 -28.25 9.61 -0.02
CA GLU A 399 -29.69 9.75 -0.25
C GLU A 399 -29.98 10.06 -1.73
N VAL A 400 -29.27 11.01 -2.32
CA VAL A 400 -29.38 11.36 -3.75
C VAL A 400 -29.03 10.16 -4.62
N THR A 401 -27.88 9.50 -4.37
CA THR A 401 -27.42 8.33 -5.14
C THR A 401 -28.44 7.20 -5.11
N SER A 402 -29.15 7.00 -3.99
CA SER A 402 -30.20 5.98 -3.89
C SER A 402 -31.44 6.26 -4.77
N GLN A 403 -31.62 7.52 -5.18
CA GLN A 403 -32.74 7.98 -6.01
C GLN A 403 -32.34 8.18 -7.48
N VAL A 404 -31.04 8.19 -7.79
CA VAL A 404 -30.53 8.29 -9.17
C VAL A 404 -30.76 6.98 -9.92
N ILE A 405 -31.32 7.08 -11.12
CA ILE A 405 -31.46 5.92 -12.01
C ILE A 405 -30.12 5.69 -12.71
N SER A 406 -29.38 4.66 -12.27
CA SER A 406 -28.07 4.35 -12.84
C SER A 406 -28.17 3.96 -14.33
N PRO A 407 -27.37 4.57 -15.22
CA PRO A 407 -27.37 4.28 -16.65
C PRO A 407 -26.46 3.10 -17.02
N VAL A 408 -25.94 2.36 -16.03
CA VAL A 408 -24.86 1.38 -16.23
C VAL A 408 -25.18 0.34 -17.33
N SER A 409 -26.44 -0.07 -17.45
CA SER A 409 -26.89 -1.05 -18.45
C SER A 409 -26.79 -0.46 -19.85
N ALA A 410 -27.42 0.71 -20.07
CA ALA A 410 -27.38 1.43 -21.34
C ALA A 410 -25.95 1.84 -21.73
N PHE A 411 -25.16 2.27 -20.74
CA PHE A 411 -23.75 2.63 -20.95
C PHE A 411 -22.93 1.40 -21.35
N SER A 412 -23.01 0.30 -20.59
CA SER A 412 -22.24 -0.94 -20.83
C SER A 412 -22.57 -1.63 -22.16
N GLU A 413 -23.80 -1.48 -22.66
CA GLU A 413 -24.23 -1.94 -23.98
C GLU A 413 -23.58 -1.13 -25.12
N GLY A 414 -23.33 0.16 -24.90
CA GLY A 414 -22.68 1.05 -25.88
C GLY A 414 -21.15 0.91 -25.96
N LEU A 415 -20.51 0.27 -24.98
CA LEU A 415 -19.05 0.16 -24.89
C LEU A 415 -18.45 -0.93 -25.78
N SER A 416 -17.39 -0.58 -26.49
CA SER A 416 -16.52 -1.53 -27.19
C SER A 416 -15.65 -2.33 -26.20
N LYS A 417 -14.91 -3.33 -26.70
CA LYS A 417 -13.92 -4.06 -25.88
C LYS A 417 -12.75 -3.19 -25.46
N GLU A 418 -12.37 -2.22 -26.28
CA GLU A 418 -11.27 -1.30 -26.00
C GLU A 418 -11.66 -0.32 -24.90
N ASP A 419 -12.89 0.21 -24.93
CA ASP A 419 -13.42 1.10 -23.90
C ASP A 419 -13.46 0.41 -22.53
N LYS A 420 -13.87 -0.86 -22.48
CA LYS A 420 -13.86 -1.67 -21.25
C LYS A 420 -12.43 -1.88 -20.72
N LEU A 421 -11.43 -1.97 -21.60
CA LEU A 421 -10.02 -2.04 -21.20
C LEU A 421 -9.52 -0.69 -20.68
N VAL A 422 -9.95 0.44 -21.26
CA VAL A 422 -9.63 1.79 -20.75
C VAL A 422 -10.17 1.96 -19.32
N ILE A 423 -11.40 1.55 -19.05
CA ILE A 423 -11.99 1.59 -17.70
C ILE A 423 -11.19 0.73 -16.71
N LEU A 424 -10.81 -0.49 -17.09
CA LEU A 424 -9.97 -1.35 -16.24
C LEU A 424 -8.56 -0.77 -16.04
N ALA A 425 -7.98 -0.17 -17.08
CA ALA A 425 -6.68 0.48 -17.02
C ALA A 425 -6.68 1.75 -16.15
N ALA A 426 -7.82 2.44 -16.07
CA ALA A 426 -8.07 3.54 -15.15
C ALA A 426 -8.24 3.08 -13.68
N GLY A 427 -8.28 1.77 -13.42
CA GLY A 427 -8.26 1.19 -12.08
C GLY A 427 -9.63 0.78 -11.52
N TYR A 428 -10.71 0.92 -12.30
CA TYR A 428 -12.03 0.43 -11.92
C TYR A 428 -12.09 -1.10 -12.07
N ARG A 429 -12.80 -1.81 -11.18
CA ARG A 429 -12.87 -3.30 -11.26
C ARG A 429 -13.84 -3.75 -12.34
N ASN A 430 -14.82 -2.91 -12.66
CA ASN A 430 -15.85 -3.15 -13.67
C ASN A 430 -16.50 -1.81 -14.08
N VAL A 431 -17.41 -1.86 -15.06
CA VAL A 431 -18.12 -0.67 -15.57
C VAL A 431 -19.05 -0.05 -14.53
N GLN A 432 -19.59 -0.83 -13.59
CA GLN A 432 -20.44 -0.32 -12.51
C GLN A 432 -19.66 0.63 -11.61
N ASP A 433 -18.47 0.23 -11.16
CA ASP A 433 -17.62 1.06 -10.31
C ASP A 433 -17.30 2.42 -10.96
N PHE A 434 -17.05 2.43 -12.28
CA PHE A 434 -16.82 3.66 -13.04
C PHE A 434 -18.07 4.55 -13.08
N VAL A 435 -19.25 3.98 -13.38
CA VAL A 435 -20.50 4.74 -13.44
C VAL A 435 -20.89 5.29 -12.06
N ASP A 436 -20.67 4.53 -10.99
CA ASP A 436 -20.95 4.97 -9.62
C ASP A 436 -20.04 6.14 -9.20
N ASP A 437 -18.78 6.14 -9.64
CA ASP A 437 -17.83 7.23 -9.41
C ASP A 437 -18.22 8.50 -10.18
N VAL A 438 -18.63 8.37 -11.45
CA VAL A 438 -19.18 9.48 -12.24
C VAL A 438 -20.45 10.05 -11.60
N ILE A 439 -21.36 9.20 -11.11
CA ILE A 439 -22.56 9.64 -10.37
C ILE A 439 -22.16 10.48 -9.16
N THR A 440 -21.21 9.99 -8.38
CA THR A 440 -20.74 10.67 -7.16
C THR A 440 -20.14 12.03 -7.50
N ALA A 441 -19.25 12.10 -8.49
CA ALA A 441 -18.61 13.34 -8.93
C ALA A 441 -19.62 14.39 -9.44
N VAL A 442 -20.64 13.97 -10.19
CA VAL A 442 -21.69 14.88 -10.68
C VAL A 442 -22.55 15.42 -9.55
N ILE A 443 -22.90 14.57 -8.57
CA ILE A 443 -23.63 15.00 -7.37
C ILE A 443 -22.79 16.02 -6.60
N GLU A 444 -21.52 15.71 -6.35
CA GLU A 444 -20.62 16.59 -5.59
C GLU A 444 -20.45 17.96 -6.25
N GLY A 445 -20.28 18.01 -7.58
CA GLY A 445 -20.21 19.28 -8.31
C GLY A 445 -21.52 20.08 -8.30
N LEU A 446 -22.68 19.42 -8.23
CA LEU A 446 -23.98 20.12 -8.14
C LEU A 446 -24.27 20.71 -6.76
N ILE A 447 -23.67 20.15 -5.71
CA ILE A 447 -23.86 20.61 -4.32
C ILE A 447 -22.71 21.50 -3.82
N GLU A 448 -21.60 21.59 -4.58
CA GLU A 448 -20.46 22.43 -4.27
C GLU A 448 -20.87 23.90 -4.09
N GLY A 449 -20.43 24.52 -2.98
CA GLY A 449 -20.75 25.90 -2.64
C GLY A 449 -22.22 26.16 -2.26
N LYS A 450 -23.07 25.12 -2.17
CA LYS A 450 -24.47 25.23 -1.74
C LYS A 450 -24.66 24.73 -0.31
N GLY A 451 -25.58 25.35 0.42
CA GLY A 451 -25.98 24.89 1.76
C GLY A 451 -26.81 23.61 1.67
N ILE A 452 -26.23 22.46 2.04
CA ILE A 452 -26.84 21.12 1.94
C ILE A 452 -28.25 21.07 2.56
N SER A 453 -28.45 21.73 3.70
CA SER A 453 -29.74 21.79 4.41
C SER A 453 -30.87 22.50 3.64
N SER A 454 -30.55 23.19 2.54
CA SER A 454 -31.52 23.89 1.68
C SER A 454 -31.80 23.16 0.36
N LEU A 455 -31.16 22.02 0.10
CA LEU A 455 -31.27 21.28 -1.15
C LEU A 455 -32.31 20.15 -1.05
N ASN A 456 -33.00 19.90 -2.16
CA ASN A 456 -33.94 18.79 -2.29
C ASN A 456 -33.26 17.60 -3.00
N ALA A 457 -33.12 16.47 -2.31
CA ALA A 457 -32.44 15.30 -2.84
C ALA A 457 -33.08 14.75 -4.14
N GLY A 458 -34.41 14.81 -4.25
CA GLY A 458 -35.13 14.34 -5.43
C GLY A 458 -34.93 15.23 -6.65
N GLU A 459 -34.83 16.55 -6.47
CA GLU A 459 -34.54 17.49 -7.55
C GLU A 459 -33.12 17.31 -8.09
N ILE A 460 -32.14 17.14 -7.19
CA ILE A 460 -30.76 16.84 -7.58
C ILE A 460 -30.67 15.49 -8.28
N ALA A 461 -31.33 14.44 -7.76
CA ALA A 461 -31.34 13.12 -8.40
C ALA A 461 -31.94 13.13 -9.82
N ALA A 462 -33.02 13.90 -10.03
CA ALA A 462 -33.63 14.09 -11.34
C ALA A 462 -32.67 14.84 -12.30
N GLN A 463 -32.02 15.90 -11.81
CA GLN A 463 -31.05 16.68 -12.58
C GLN A 463 -29.83 15.84 -12.98
N VAL A 464 -29.27 15.05 -12.05
CA VAL A 464 -28.17 14.12 -12.31
C VAL A 464 -28.58 13.11 -13.38
N SER A 465 -29.77 12.53 -13.25
CA SER A 465 -30.29 11.52 -14.19
C SER A 465 -30.48 12.07 -15.62
N GLN A 466 -30.69 13.38 -15.79
CA GLN A 466 -31.02 13.99 -17.10
C GLN A 466 -29.83 14.14 -18.06
N GLY A 467 -28.59 13.87 -17.63
CA GLY A 467 -27.41 13.96 -18.51
C GLY A 467 -26.36 12.86 -18.26
N LEU A 468 -26.65 11.91 -17.37
CA LEU A 468 -25.64 11.01 -16.82
C LEU A 468 -25.00 10.09 -17.86
N LEU A 469 -25.74 9.67 -18.89
CA LEU A 469 -25.20 8.82 -19.96
C LEU A 469 -24.20 9.58 -20.85
N GLU A 470 -24.49 10.85 -21.15
CA GLU A 470 -23.57 11.72 -21.89
C GLU A 470 -22.32 12.02 -21.05
N GLU A 471 -22.52 12.23 -19.75
CA GLU A 471 -21.42 12.47 -18.81
C GLU A 471 -20.49 11.25 -18.67
N CYS A 472 -21.05 10.05 -18.54
CA CYS A 472 -20.27 8.80 -18.56
C CYS A 472 -19.47 8.65 -19.87
N SER A 473 -20.05 9.08 -21.00
CA SER A 473 -19.38 9.04 -22.31
C SER A 473 -18.34 10.14 -22.48
N ARG A 474 -18.43 11.23 -21.72
CA ARG A 474 -17.47 12.33 -21.70
C ARG A 474 -16.26 12.03 -20.82
N CYS A 475 -16.49 11.31 -19.71
CA CYS A 475 -15.46 10.91 -18.75
C CYS A 475 -14.59 9.75 -19.26
N LEU A 476 -15.16 8.88 -20.10
CA LEU A 476 -14.47 7.80 -20.81
C LEU A 476 -13.66 8.35 -22.00
#